data_AF-A0A3M1UFW3-F1
#
_entry.id   AF-A0A3M1UFW3-F1
#
_cell.length_a   1.000
_cell.length_b   1.000
_cell.length_c   1.000
_cell.angle_alpha   90.00
_cell.angle_beta   90.00
_cell.angle_gamma   90.00
#
_symmetry.space_group_name_H-M   'P 1'
#
loop_
_entity.id
_entity.type
_entity.pdbx_description
1 polymer ?
#
loop_
_entity_poly.entity_id
_entity_poly.type
_entity_poly.pdbx_seq_one_letter_code
_entity_poly.pdbx_strand_id
1 'polypeptide(L)'
;MSGPQHGPASSPHDLLVQARQAYWQGHPEQAVTLYRRVLEQSPDPAVLGELGNVYFQMGRWQDAARTYARAAERYARRGDRSTVMRLMAIVQRIDPQAARQLQEHLRDLPR
;
A
#
# COMPACT_ATOMS: atom_id res chain seq x y z
N MET A 1 -4.65 32.39 19.08
CA MET A 1 -4.99 31.43 18.00
C MET A 1 -3.79 30.54 17.80
N SER A 2 -3.79 29.36 18.40
CA SER A 2 -2.65 28.45 18.35
C SER A 2 -2.64 27.74 17.00
N GLY A 3 -1.59 27.99 16.20
CA GLY A 3 -1.37 27.35 14.91
C GLY A 3 -1.22 25.83 15.03
N PRO A 4 -1.36 25.09 13.91
CA PRO A 4 -1.31 23.64 13.91
C PRO A 4 0.04 23.15 14.44
N GLN A 5 -0.03 22.32 15.48
CA GLN A 5 1.08 21.66 16.14
C GLN A 5 1.70 20.64 15.18
N HIS A 6 2.61 21.09 14.32
CA HIS A 6 3.51 20.20 13.62
C HIS A 6 4.55 19.76 14.65
N GLY A 7 4.28 18.64 15.33
CA GLY A 7 5.33 17.91 16.07
C GLY A 7 6.53 17.65 15.15
N PRO A 8 7.71 17.32 15.71
CA PRO A 8 8.90 17.07 14.89
C PRO A 8 8.51 16.11 13.77
N ALA A 9 8.76 16.49 12.51
CA ALA A 9 8.39 15.68 11.37
C ALA A 9 9.05 14.30 11.53
N SER A 10 8.28 13.33 12.04
CA SER A 10 8.76 11.98 12.25
C SER A 10 9.28 11.47 10.92
N SER A 11 10.49 10.91 10.93
CA SER A 11 11.09 10.42 9.71
C SER A 11 10.19 9.35 9.08
N PRO A 12 10.22 9.15 7.75
CA PRO A 12 9.48 8.05 7.11
C PRO A 12 9.75 6.70 7.78
N HIS A 13 10.97 6.50 8.28
CA HIS A 13 11.35 5.31 9.02
C HIS A 13 10.58 5.18 10.35
N ASP A 14 10.56 6.24 11.16
CA ASP A 14 9.86 6.22 12.45
C ASP A 14 8.34 6.03 12.28
N LEU A 15 7.76 6.66 11.26
CA LEU A 15 6.35 6.49 10.92
C LEU A 15 6.05 5.06 10.48
N LEU A 16 6.95 4.43 9.73
CA LEU A 16 6.80 3.04 9.29
C LEU A 16 6.88 2.07 10.48
N VAL A 17 7.81 2.29 11.41
CA VAL A 17 7.91 1.52 12.65
C VAL A 17 6.62 1.64 13.47
N GLN A 18 6.12 2.87 13.65
CA GLN A 18 4.86 3.11 14.36
C GLN A 18 3.66 2.47 13.64
N ALA A 19 3.60 2.53 12.31
CA ALA A 19 2.53 1.93 11.52
C ALA A 19 2.45 0.41 11.74
N ARG A 20 3.61 -0.26 11.69
CA ARG A 20 3.72 -1.69 11.95
C ARG A 20 3.32 -2.00 13.39
N GLN A 21 3.82 -1.25 14.37
CA GLN A 21 3.47 -1.46 15.78
C GLN A 21 1.96 -1.32 16.03
N ALA A 22 1.33 -0.26 15.51
CA ALA A 22 -0.11 -0.05 15.64
C ALA A 22 -0.90 -1.24 15.06
N TYR A 23 -0.46 -1.76 13.92
CA TYR A 23 -1.07 -2.94 13.31
C TYR A 23 -0.93 -4.19 14.19
N TRP A 24 0.25 -4.47 14.72
CA TRP A 24 0.48 -5.60 15.64
C TRP A 24 -0.30 -5.50 16.96
N GLN A 25 -0.60 -4.27 17.40
CA GLN A 25 -1.38 -4.01 18.61
C GLN A 25 -2.90 -4.06 18.39
N GLY A 26 -3.37 -4.37 17.17
CA GLY A 26 -4.80 -4.42 16.87
C GLY A 26 -5.44 -3.04 16.66
N HIS A 27 -4.65 -2.03 16.28
CA HIS A 27 -5.11 -0.68 15.92
C HIS A 27 -4.96 -0.44 14.40
N PRO A 28 -5.69 -1.16 13.53
CA PRO A 28 -5.46 -1.13 12.09
C PRO A 28 -5.79 0.22 11.44
N GLU A 29 -6.76 0.99 11.95
CA GLU A 29 -7.07 2.35 11.46
C GLU A 29 -5.92 3.33 11.69
N GLN A 30 -5.27 3.23 12.85
CA GLN A 30 -4.08 4.01 13.17
C GLN A 30 -2.92 3.61 12.26
N ALA A 31 -2.72 2.31 12.06
CA ALA A 31 -1.72 1.80 11.12
C ALA A 31 -1.93 2.33 9.71
N VAL A 32 -3.15 2.30 9.19
CA VAL A 32 -3.53 2.87 7.89
C VAL A 32 -3.14 4.35 7.80
N THR A 33 -3.44 5.14 8.83
CA THR A 33 -3.12 6.57 8.88
C THR A 33 -1.61 6.80 8.80
N LEU A 34 -0.83 6.01 9.55
CA LEU A 34 0.63 6.12 9.58
C LEU A 34 1.26 5.65 8.26
N TYR A 35 0.83 4.51 7.70
CA TYR A 35 1.28 4.04 6.38
C TYR A 35 1.00 5.07 5.29
N ARG A 36 -0.17 5.73 5.30
CA ARG A 36 -0.48 6.80 4.35
C ARG A 36 0.51 7.96 4.45
N ARG A 37 0.86 8.40 5.67
CA ARG A 37 1.88 9.44 5.88
C ARG A 37 3.27 9.03 5.41
N VAL A 38 3.66 7.76 5.56
CA VAL A 38 4.91 7.23 4.98
C VAL A 38 4.88 7.37 3.45
N LEU A 39 3.77 6.95 2.84
CA LEU A 39 3.58 6.94 1.39
C LEU A 39 3.44 8.33 0.76
N GLU A 40 2.98 9.31 1.53
CA GLU A 40 2.98 10.74 1.15
C GLU A 40 4.41 11.28 0.99
N GLN A 41 5.35 10.81 1.81
CA GLN A 41 6.76 11.21 1.75
C GLN A 41 7.55 10.41 0.71
N SER A 42 7.33 9.09 0.66
CA SER A 42 7.99 8.20 -0.29
C SER A 42 7.02 7.09 -0.72
N PRO A 43 6.55 7.08 -1.98
CA PRO A 43 5.63 6.06 -2.49
C PRO A 43 6.36 4.73 -2.76
N ASP A 44 6.76 4.04 -1.70
CA ASP A 44 7.44 2.75 -1.73
C ASP A 44 6.43 1.59 -1.98
N PRO A 45 6.66 0.73 -2.98
CA PRO A 45 5.79 -0.42 -3.25
C PRO A 45 5.75 -1.48 -2.14
N ALA A 46 6.81 -1.63 -1.33
CA ALA A 46 6.80 -2.53 -0.19
C ALA A 46 5.83 -2.02 0.89
N VAL A 47 5.85 -0.72 1.16
CA VAL A 47 4.94 -0.06 2.11
C VAL A 47 3.49 -0.09 1.60
N LEU A 48 3.27 0.07 0.29
CA LEU A 48 1.95 -0.16 -0.31
C LEU A 48 1.48 -1.60 -0.09
N GLY A 49 2.36 -2.59 -0.24
CA GLY A 49 2.04 -3.99 0.05
C GLY A 49 1.61 -4.22 1.51
N GLU A 50 2.33 -3.62 2.47
CA GLU A 50 1.98 -3.70 3.89
C GLU A 50 0.62 -3.03 4.18
N LEU A 51 0.36 -1.85 3.64
CA LEU A 51 -0.94 -1.18 3.75
C LEU A 51 -2.07 -2.03 3.14
N GLY A 52 -1.82 -2.69 2.00
CA GLY A 52 -2.75 -3.63 1.41
C GLY A 52 -3.11 -4.78 2.35
N ASN A 53 -2.11 -5.33 3.06
CA ASN A 53 -2.34 -6.38 4.07
C ASN A 53 -3.21 -5.89 5.23
N VAL A 54 -3.01 -4.66 5.69
CA VAL A 54 -3.85 -4.07 6.74
C VAL A 54 -5.30 -3.95 6.26
N TYR A 55 -5.53 -3.39 5.07
CA TYR A 55 -6.89 -3.31 4.51
C TYR A 55 -7.53 -4.69 4.32
N PHE A 56 -6.74 -5.69 3.88
CA PHE A 56 -7.21 -7.05 3.72
C PHE A 56 -7.70 -7.62 5.05
N GLN A 57 -6.93 -7.47 6.13
CA GLN A 57 -7.34 -7.96 7.44
C GLN A 57 -8.53 -7.22 8.04
N MET A 58 -8.70 -5.94 7.71
CA MET A 58 -9.90 -5.17 8.09
C MET A 58 -11.16 -5.57 7.30
N GLY A 59 -11.06 -6.50 6.34
CA GLY A 59 -12.17 -6.82 5.43
C GLY A 59 -12.48 -5.70 4.42
N ARG A 60 -11.60 -4.70 4.30
CA ARG A 60 -11.71 -3.60 3.34
C ARG A 60 -11.16 -4.04 1.99
N TRP A 61 -11.79 -5.05 1.41
CA TRP A 61 -11.37 -5.76 0.20
C TRP A 61 -11.07 -4.82 -0.98
N GLN A 62 -11.95 -3.87 -1.25
CA GLN A 62 -11.76 -2.92 -2.35
C GLN A 62 -10.53 -2.01 -2.15
N ASP A 63 -10.28 -1.56 -0.92
CA ASP A 63 -9.09 -0.77 -0.60
C ASP A 63 -7.82 -1.62 -0.71
N ALA A 64 -7.87 -2.87 -0.25
CA ALA A 64 -6.76 -3.81 -0.37
C ALA A 64 -6.40 -4.06 -1.83
N ALA A 65 -7.39 -4.40 -2.68
CA ALA A 65 -7.19 -4.63 -4.11
C ALA A 65 -6.56 -3.41 -4.81
N ARG A 66 -7.11 -2.21 -4.59
CA ARG A 66 -6.54 -0.96 -5.13
C ARG A 66 -5.11 -0.72 -4.68
N THR A 67 -4.81 -1.00 -3.42
CA THR A 67 -3.49 -0.75 -2.84
C THR A 67 -2.45 -1.75 -3.36
N TYR A 68 -2.80 -3.04 -3.42
CA TYR A 68 -1.96 -4.07 -4.04
C TYR A 68 -1.74 -3.80 -5.54
N ALA A 69 -2.74 -3.33 -6.27
CA ALA A 69 -2.59 -2.97 -7.67
C ALA A 69 -1.57 -1.84 -7.88
N ARG A 70 -1.61 -0.80 -7.04
CA ARG A 70 -0.61 0.28 -7.04
C ARG A 70 0.80 -0.24 -6.71
N ALA A 71 0.92 -1.17 -5.77
CA ALA A 71 2.20 -1.82 -5.46
C ALA A 71 2.74 -2.61 -6.66
N ALA A 72 1.89 -3.41 -7.31
CA ALA A 72 2.24 -4.19 -8.49
C ALA A 72 2.71 -3.29 -9.64
N GLU A 73 1.99 -2.22 -9.94
CA GLU A 73 2.38 -1.27 -10.98
C GLU A 73 3.78 -0.66 -10.75
N ARG A 74 4.10 -0.35 -9.50
CA ARG A 74 5.41 0.17 -9.10
C ARG A 74 6.51 -0.89 -9.19
N TYR A 75 6.24 -2.14 -8.80
CA TYR A 75 7.17 -3.25 -8.99
C TYR A 75 7.40 -3.59 -10.46
N ALA A 76 6.37 -3.48 -11.31
CA ALA A 76 6.49 -3.67 -12.75
C ALA A 76 7.46 -2.65 -13.36
N ARG A 77 7.33 -1.37 -12.98
CA ARG A 77 8.27 -0.31 -13.37
C ARG A 77 9.70 -0.52 -12.86
N ARG A 78 9.89 -1.30 -11.79
CA ARG A 78 11.21 -1.71 -11.29
C ARG A 78 11.73 -3.00 -11.95
N GLY A 79 10.97 -3.63 -12.85
CA GLY A 79 11.32 -4.92 -13.46
C GLY A 79 11.09 -6.14 -12.57
N ASP A 80 10.48 -5.97 -11.38
CA ASP A 80 10.23 -7.06 -10.43
C ASP A 80 8.94 -7.81 -10.82
N ARG A 81 9.06 -8.66 -11.83
CA ARG A 81 7.94 -9.42 -12.37
C ARG A 81 7.41 -10.49 -11.40
N SER A 82 8.24 -11.07 -10.53
CA SER A 82 7.81 -12.09 -9.58
C SER A 82 6.88 -11.51 -8.52
N THR A 83 7.21 -10.33 -7.97
CA THR A 83 6.34 -9.65 -7.02
C THR A 83 5.04 -9.19 -7.67
N VAL A 84 5.09 -8.72 -8.92
CA VAL A 84 3.88 -8.39 -9.70
C VAL A 84 2.93 -9.58 -9.80
N MET A 85 3.42 -10.75 -10.19
CA MET A 85 2.57 -11.95 -10.32
C MET A 85 1.94 -12.36 -8.98
N ARG A 86 2.70 -12.28 -7.88
CA ARG A 86 2.19 -12.57 -6.54
C ARG A 86 1.06 -11.61 -6.14
N LEU A 87 1.26 -10.30 -6.35
CA LEU A 87 0.26 -9.29 -6.02
C LEU A 87 -0.97 -9.39 -6.93
N MET A 88 -0.77 -9.67 -8.22
CA MET A 88 -1.86 -9.91 -9.18
C MET A 88 -2.77 -11.06 -8.73
N ALA A 89 -2.19 -12.17 -8.27
CA ALA A 89 -2.98 -13.31 -7.77
C ALA A 89 -3.84 -12.93 -6.54
N ILE A 90 -3.31 -12.07 -5.67
CA ILE A 90 -4.05 -11.54 -4.52
C ILE A 90 -5.19 -10.64 -5.01
N VAL A 91 -4.91 -9.68 -5.89
CA VAL A 91 -5.94 -8.78 -6.46
C VAL A 91 -7.02 -9.60 -7.16
N GLN A 92 -6.68 -10.61 -7.96
CA GLN A 92 -7.63 -11.47 -8.66
C GLN A 92 -8.59 -12.21 -7.72
N ARG A 93 -8.11 -12.61 -6.53
CA ARG A 93 -8.92 -13.29 -5.52
C ARG A 93 -9.85 -12.32 -4.78
N ILE A 94 -9.42 -11.08 -4.58
CA ILE A 94 -10.17 -10.05 -3.86
C ILE A 94 -11.19 -9.37 -4.77
N ASP A 95 -10.74 -8.94 -5.94
CA ASP A 95 -11.48 -8.17 -6.94
C ASP A 95 -10.99 -8.55 -8.36
N PRO A 96 -11.67 -9.52 -9.00
CA PRO A 96 -11.39 -9.93 -10.38
C PRO A 96 -11.45 -8.80 -11.42
N GLN A 97 -12.25 -7.76 -11.17
CA GLN A 97 -12.35 -6.63 -12.08
C GLN A 97 -11.11 -5.74 -11.95
N ALA A 98 -10.67 -5.44 -10.73
CA ALA A 98 -9.44 -4.70 -10.49
C ALA A 98 -8.21 -5.42 -11.07
N ALA A 99 -8.17 -6.76 -11.02
CA ALA A 99 -7.09 -7.54 -11.62
C ALA A 99 -7.03 -7.40 -13.14
N ARG A 100 -8.19 -7.43 -13.82
CA ARG A 100 -8.27 -7.20 -15.28
C ARG A 100 -7.78 -5.80 -15.65
N GLN A 101 -8.24 -4.78 -14.92
CA GLN A 101 -7.80 -3.40 -15.14
C GLN A 101 -6.29 -3.25 -14.94
N LEU A 102 -5.74 -3.87 -13.89
CA LEU A 102 -4.30 -3.87 -13.65
C LEU A 102 -3.56 -4.58 -14.79
N GLN A 103 -4.04 -5.72 -15.28
CA GLN A 103 -3.41 -6.44 -16.38
C GLN A 103 -3.36 -5.62 -17.67
N GLU A 104 -4.47 -4.97 -18.03
CA GLU A 104 -4.55 -4.05 -19.17
C GLU A 104 -3.53 -2.91 -19.02
N HIS A 105 -3.54 -2.25 -17.86
CA HIS A 105 -2.63 -1.16 -17.57
C HIS A 105 -1.15 -1.57 -17.61
N LEU A 106 -0.80 -2.75 -17.08
CA LEU A 106 0.56 -3.28 -17.10
C LEU A 106 1.03 -3.63 -18.52
N ARG A 107 0.11 -4.03 -19.41
CA ARG A 107 0.43 -4.31 -20.82
C ARG A 107 0.84 -3.05 -21.57
N ASP A 108 0.22 -1.93 -21.23
CA ASP A 108 0.41 -0.65 -21.88
C ASP A 108 1.54 0.18 -21.21
N LEU A 109 2.20 -0.36 -20.17
CA LEU A 109 3.37 0.28 -19.57
C LEU A 109 4.54 0.30 -20.56
N PRO A 110 5.22 1.45 -20.73
CA PRO A 110 6.45 1.52 -21.50
C PRO A 110 7.53 0.65 -20.83
N ARG A 111 8.30 -0.04 -21.66
CA ARG A 111 9.40 -0.93 -21.23
C ARG A 111 10.62 -0.16 -20.73
#